data_AF-A0A1E5SKH4-F1
#
_entry.id   AF-A0A1E5SKH4-F1
#
_cell.length_a   1.000
_cell.length_b   1.000
_cell.length_c   1.000
_cell.angle_alpha   90.00
_cell.angle_beta   90.00
_cell.angle_gamma   90.00
#
_symmetry.space_group_name_H-M   'P 1'
#
loop_
_entity.id
_entity.type
_entity.pdbx_description
1 polymer ?
#
loop_
_entity_poly.entity_id
_entity_poly.type
_entity_poly.pdbx_seq_one_letter_code
_entity_poly.pdbx_strand_id
1 'polypeptide(L)'
;MNITPLEIRQKEFEKGFRGYDKDEVSAFLNSLSIEWERLNDQCKELKLRLESAENEVVKLREVENSLFKTLKTAEDTGSNMIEQATKTAELHMKETEMKADALMNEAKSRARSIIEEAENKARVIIDDMEDEIRQLEQVFRSLDANKTSLISDLKLLAGDILGKIERHEDFPAEIKSHIKKGKDLSREVNDNTSQPVDVERIIVENEHKAAEASISEMVEDVPEETEAPVAEAQVELPIESAPKVEEEIKEEVPVETVSEEVNSPTAEVEEKSVTDEPKKEPKESGSFFDQFD
;
A
#
# COMPACT_ATOMS: atom_id res chain seq x y z
N MET A 1 -85.95 -31.89 -12.03
CA MET A 1 -86.80 -32.49 -13.07
C MET A 1 -86.30 -31.93 -14.39
N ASN A 2 -85.74 -32.77 -15.26
CA ASN A 2 -85.14 -32.29 -16.50
C ASN A 2 -86.05 -32.68 -17.66
N ILE A 3 -87.05 -31.83 -17.91
CA ILE A 3 -87.83 -31.94 -19.13
C ILE A 3 -86.90 -31.65 -20.30
N THR A 4 -86.79 -32.59 -21.23
CA THR A 4 -85.94 -32.42 -22.43
C THR A 4 -86.71 -31.71 -23.55
N PRO A 5 -86.04 -31.01 -24.48
CA PRO A 5 -86.71 -30.45 -25.67
C PRO A 5 -87.56 -31.51 -26.41
N LEU A 6 -87.07 -32.74 -26.46
CA LEU A 6 -87.76 -33.88 -27.06
C LEU A 6 -89.05 -34.25 -26.30
N GLU A 7 -89.01 -34.26 -24.98
CA GLU A 7 -90.19 -34.49 -24.13
C GLU A 7 -91.24 -33.39 -24.27
N ILE A 8 -90.83 -32.12 -24.46
CA ILE A 8 -91.75 -31.01 -24.75
C ILE A 8 -92.47 -31.25 -26.08
N ARG A 9 -91.74 -31.69 -27.11
CA ARG A 9 -92.26 -31.93 -28.45
C ARG A 9 -93.18 -33.15 -28.55
N GLN A 10 -92.90 -34.18 -27.76
CA GLN A 10 -93.67 -35.43 -27.70
C GLN A 10 -94.79 -35.40 -26.65
N LYS A 11 -95.01 -34.25 -25.98
CA LYS A 11 -95.98 -34.17 -24.89
C LYS A 11 -97.40 -34.27 -25.43
N GLU A 12 -98.10 -35.34 -25.03
CA GLU A 12 -99.53 -35.47 -25.24
C GLU A 12 -100.32 -35.02 -24.01
N PHE A 13 -101.48 -34.38 -24.26
CA PHE A 13 -102.42 -33.94 -23.24
C PHE A 13 -103.74 -34.71 -23.35
N GLU A 14 -104.40 -34.91 -22.20
CA GLU A 14 -105.73 -35.50 -22.17
C GLU A 14 -106.78 -34.57 -22.80
N LYS A 15 -107.79 -35.15 -23.47
CA LYS A 15 -108.85 -34.39 -24.14
C LYS A 15 -110.00 -34.12 -23.16
N GLY A 16 -110.27 -32.84 -22.89
CA GLY A 16 -111.43 -32.38 -22.09
C GLY A 16 -112.48 -31.67 -22.94
N PHE A 17 -113.74 -31.63 -22.48
CA PHE A 17 -114.79 -30.84 -23.12
C PHE A 17 -114.47 -29.35 -22.92
N ARG A 18 -114.19 -28.62 -24.02
CA ARG A 18 -113.92 -27.16 -24.09
C ARG A 18 -112.48 -26.73 -23.72
N GLY A 19 -111.47 -27.24 -24.45
CA GLY A 19 -110.04 -26.93 -24.28
C GLY A 19 -109.43 -25.99 -25.32
N TYR A 20 -108.11 -25.77 -25.24
CA TYR A 20 -107.32 -25.00 -26.20
C TYR A 20 -107.25 -25.69 -27.58
N ASP A 21 -107.00 -24.91 -28.64
CA ASP A 21 -106.78 -25.45 -29.97
C ASP A 21 -105.49 -26.30 -30.00
N LYS A 22 -105.63 -27.54 -30.48
CA LYS A 22 -104.53 -28.50 -30.55
C LYS A 22 -103.41 -28.02 -31.47
N ASP A 23 -103.75 -27.36 -32.58
CA ASP A 23 -102.76 -26.95 -33.58
C ASP A 23 -101.94 -25.75 -33.06
N GLU A 24 -102.58 -24.80 -32.37
CA GLU A 24 -101.90 -23.67 -31.73
C GLU A 24 -100.99 -24.11 -30.57
N VAL A 25 -101.47 -25.01 -29.71
CA VAL A 25 -100.65 -25.57 -28.62
C VAL A 25 -99.46 -26.37 -29.15
N SER A 26 -99.65 -27.14 -30.22
CA SER A 26 -98.56 -27.88 -30.87
C SER A 26 -97.52 -26.94 -31.48
N ALA A 27 -97.94 -25.85 -32.13
CA ALA A 27 -97.03 -24.83 -32.64
C ALA A 27 -96.23 -24.16 -31.52
N PHE A 28 -96.88 -23.83 -30.40
CA PHE A 28 -96.22 -23.27 -29.22
C PHE A 28 -95.25 -24.24 -28.55
N LEU A 29 -95.60 -25.53 -28.40
CA LEU A 29 -94.69 -26.53 -27.86
C LEU A 29 -93.46 -26.75 -28.76
N ASN A 30 -93.63 -26.68 -30.08
CA ASN A 30 -92.49 -26.75 -31.00
C ASN A 30 -91.57 -25.53 -30.84
N SER A 31 -92.08 -24.30 -30.78
CA SER A 31 -91.24 -23.11 -30.57
C SER A 31 -90.58 -23.11 -29.19
N LEU A 32 -91.30 -23.54 -28.14
CA LEU A 32 -90.77 -23.71 -26.80
C LEU A 32 -89.65 -24.76 -26.77
N SER A 33 -89.81 -25.88 -27.48
CA SER A 33 -88.77 -26.91 -27.56
C SER A 33 -87.47 -26.38 -28.17
N ILE A 34 -87.55 -25.55 -29.22
CA ILE A 34 -86.40 -24.95 -29.89
C ILE A 34 -85.70 -23.94 -28.96
N GLU A 35 -86.46 -23.06 -28.32
CA GLU A 35 -85.89 -22.11 -27.34
C GLU A 35 -85.28 -22.81 -26.13
N TRP A 36 -85.87 -23.91 -25.69
CA TRP A 36 -85.34 -24.73 -24.59
C TRP A 36 -84.02 -25.42 -24.97
N GLU A 37 -83.92 -25.93 -26.20
CA GLU A 37 -82.67 -26.49 -26.74
C GLU A 37 -81.58 -25.41 -26.81
N ARG A 38 -81.92 -24.23 -27.36
CA ARG A 38 -81.00 -23.07 -27.39
C ARG A 38 -80.52 -22.67 -26.00
N LEU A 39 -81.42 -22.59 -25.02
CA LEU A 39 -81.08 -22.25 -23.64
C LEU A 39 -80.17 -23.30 -23.01
N ASN A 40 -80.42 -24.59 -23.29
CA ASN A 40 -79.61 -25.68 -22.77
C ASN A 40 -78.19 -25.66 -23.36
N ASP A 41 -78.05 -25.36 -24.65
CA ASP A 41 -76.73 -25.25 -25.29
C ASP A 41 -75.97 -24.01 -24.80
N GLN A 42 -76.64 -22.87 -24.62
CA GLN A 42 -76.05 -21.70 -23.96
C GLN A 42 -75.59 -22.02 -22.52
N CYS A 43 -76.40 -22.76 -21.75
CA CYS A 43 -76.01 -23.20 -20.40
C CYS A 43 -74.77 -24.08 -20.43
N LYS A 44 -74.65 -25.01 -21.38
CA LYS A 44 -73.45 -25.85 -21.53
C LYS A 44 -72.23 -25.03 -21.92
N GLU A 45 -72.37 -24.12 -22.89
CA GLU A 45 -71.29 -23.25 -23.34
C GLU A 45 -70.80 -22.34 -22.20
N LEU A 46 -71.71 -21.74 -21.44
CA LEU A 46 -71.37 -20.92 -20.27
C LEU A 46 -70.67 -21.74 -19.18
N LYS A 47 -71.11 -22.99 -18.93
CA LYS A 47 -70.42 -23.87 -17.97
C LYS A 47 -69.01 -24.21 -18.42
N LEU A 48 -68.81 -24.54 -19.70
CA LEU A 48 -67.47 -24.81 -20.25
C LEU A 48 -66.56 -23.58 -20.16
N ARG A 49 -67.09 -22.39 -20.45
CA ARG A 49 -66.33 -21.13 -20.28
C ARG A 49 -66.00 -20.85 -18.82
N LEU A 50 -66.93 -21.07 -17.90
CA LEU A 50 -66.72 -20.91 -16.47
C LEU A 50 -65.60 -21.83 -15.99
N GLU A 51 -65.69 -23.13 -16.31
CA GLU A 51 -64.68 -24.11 -15.95
C GLU A 51 -63.30 -23.77 -16.55
N SER A 52 -63.26 -23.30 -17.80
CA SER A 52 -62.01 -22.84 -18.42
C SER A 52 -61.42 -21.63 -17.69
N ALA A 53 -62.23 -20.64 -17.34
CA ALA A 53 -61.79 -19.44 -16.64
C ALA A 53 -61.35 -19.75 -15.20
N GLU A 54 -62.06 -20.63 -14.49
CA GLU A 54 -61.68 -21.09 -13.15
C GLU A 54 -60.33 -21.82 -13.19
N ASN A 55 -60.11 -22.69 -14.17
CA ASN A 55 -58.82 -23.36 -14.36
C ASN A 55 -57.69 -22.39 -14.68
N GLU A 56 -57.95 -21.34 -15.46
CA GLU A 56 -56.95 -20.30 -15.76
C GLU A 56 -56.60 -19.49 -14.51
N VAL A 57 -57.59 -19.12 -13.70
CA VAL A 57 -57.36 -18.44 -12.41
C VAL A 57 -56.52 -19.29 -11.48
N VAL A 58 -56.76 -20.61 -11.41
CA VAL A 58 -55.94 -21.52 -10.59
C VAL A 58 -54.48 -21.52 -11.07
N LYS A 59 -54.24 -21.66 -12.37
CA LYS A 59 -52.88 -21.62 -12.94
C LYS A 59 -52.18 -20.29 -12.65
N LEU A 60 -52.88 -19.17 -12.82
CA LEU A 60 -52.32 -17.85 -12.54
C LEU A 60 -51.94 -17.71 -11.06
N ARG A 61 -52.77 -18.22 -10.14
CA ARG A 61 -52.45 -18.25 -8.70
C ARG A 61 -51.25 -19.14 -8.38
N GLU A 62 -51.08 -20.26 -9.08
CA GLU A 62 -49.89 -21.12 -8.90
C GLU A 62 -48.61 -20.43 -9.38
N VAL A 63 -48.67 -19.73 -10.51
CA VAL A 63 -47.56 -18.92 -11.04
C VAL A 63 -47.24 -17.77 -10.09
N GLU A 64 -48.25 -17.03 -9.62
CA GLU A 64 -48.11 -15.94 -8.65
C GLU A 64 -47.44 -16.43 -7.36
N ASN A 65 -47.90 -17.55 -6.80
CA ASN A 65 -47.29 -18.14 -5.60
C ASN A 65 -45.83 -18.55 -5.83
N SER A 66 -45.51 -19.09 -7.00
CA SER A 66 -44.14 -19.48 -7.35
C SER A 66 -43.24 -18.26 -7.52
N LEU A 67 -43.74 -17.20 -8.16
CA LEU A 67 -43.05 -15.93 -8.31
C LEU A 67 -42.80 -15.27 -6.96
N PHE A 68 -43.81 -15.22 -6.09
CA PHE A 68 -43.69 -14.67 -4.74
C PHE A 68 -42.65 -15.41 -3.91
N LYS A 69 -42.64 -16.75 -3.94
CA LYS A 69 -41.60 -17.55 -3.28
C LYS A 69 -40.21 -17.25 -3.82
N THR A 70 -40.08 -17.07 -5.13
CA THR A 70 -38.80 -16.77 -5.76
C THR A 70 -38.31 -15.39 -5.37
N LEU A 71 -39.19 -14.38 -5.41
CA LEU A 71 -38.89 -13.02 -5.01
C LEU A 71 -38.46 -12.95 -3.55
N LYS A 72 -39.22 -13.60 -2.65
CA LYS A 72 -38.87 -13.67 -1.23
C LYS A 72 -37.53 -14.36 -1.00
N THR A 73 -37.26 -15.46 -1.71
CA THR A 73 -35.97 -16.16 -1.59
C THR A 73 -34.83 -15.28 -2.09
N ALA A 74 -35.03 -14.53 -3.16
CA ALA A 74 -34.04 -13.59 -3.69
C ALA A 74 -33.79 -12.43 -2.70
N GLU A 75 -34.84 -11.89 -2.08
CA GLU A 75 -34.75 -10.87 -1.02
C GLU A 75 -33.99 -11.40 0.21
N ASP A 76 -34.39 -12.55 0.74
CA ASP A 76 -33.74 -13.21 1.88
C ASP A 76 -32.25 -13.49 1.58
N THR A 77 -31.95 -13.95 0.36
CA THR A 77 -30.56 -14.20 -0.09
C THR A 77 -29.76 -12.91 -0.20
N GLY A 78 -30.37 -11.84 -0.74
CA GLY A 78 -29.75 -10.53 -0.83
C GLY A 78 -29.44 -9.95 0.55
N SER A 79 -30.39 -10.02 1.47
CA SER A 79 -30.21 -9.56 2.86
C SER A 79 -29.11 -10.33 3.57
N ASN A 80 -29.11 -11.67 3.48
CA ASN A 80 -28.07 -12.50 4.08
C ASN A 80 -26.69 -12.25 3.45
N MET A 81 -26.62 -12.01 2.14
CA MET A 81 -25.36 -11.66 1.47
C MET A 81 -24.80 -10.33 1.97
N ILE A 82 -25.65 -9.32 2.15
CA ILE A 82 -25.25 -8.02 2.72
C ILE A 82 -24.78 -8.18 4.17
N GLU A 83 -25.51 -8.94 4.99
CA GLU A 83 -25.12 -9.20 6.39
C GLU A 83 -23.78 -9.95 6.48
N GLN A 84 -23.54 -10.95 5.62
CA GLN A 84 -22.27 -11.66 5.57
C GLN A 84 -21.13 -10.78 5.08
N ALA A 85 -21.35 -9.96 4.04
CA ALA A 85 -20.35 -9.06 3.51
C ALA A 85 -19.96 -7.99 4.54
N THR A 86 -20.93 -7.40 5.23
CA THR A 86 -20.69 -6.40 6.29
C THR A 86 -19.94 -7.01 7.47
N LYS A 87 -20.37 -8.18 7.96
CA LYS A 87 -19.66 -8.90 9.04
C LYS A 87 -18.23 -9.27 8.66
N THR A 88 -18.03 -9.74 7.43
CA THR A 88 -16.70 -10.11 6.93
C THR A 88 -15.80 -8.88 6.79
N ALA A 89 -16.35 -7.76 6.30
CA ALA A 89 -15.64 -6.49 6.22
C ALA A 89 -15.24 -5.98 7.61
N GLU A 90 -16.14 -6.02 8.60
CA GLU A 90 -15.85 -5.64 9.98
C GLU A 90 -14.75 -6.52 10.60
N LEU A 91 -14.80 -7.84 10.39
CA LEU A 91 -13.77 -8.76 10.84
C LEU A 91 -12.42 -8.46 10.19
N HIS A 92 -12.39 -8.21 8.89
CA HIS A 92 -11.16 -7.82 8.20
C HIS A 92 -10.63 -6.49 8.70
N MET A 93 -11.47 -5.48 8.89
CA MET A 93 -11.05 -4.19 9.45
C MET A 93 -10.40 -4.38 10.81
N LYS A 94 -11.05 -5.13 11.71
CA LYS A 94 -10.51 -5.41 13.04
C LYS A 94 -9.20 -6.20 12.99
N GLU A 95 -9.10 -7.20 12.12
CA GLU A 95 -7.87 -7.95 11.92
C GLU A 95 -6.73 -7.06 11.41
N THR A 96 -7.02 -6.18 10.44
CA THR A 96 -6.03 -5.24 9.90
C THR A 96 -5.58 -4.22 10.94
N GLU A 97 -6.49 -3.73 11.78
CA GLU A 97 -6.18 -2.83 12.89
C GLU A 97 -5.26 -3.52 13.89
N MET A 98 -5.58 -4.75 14.31
CA MET A 98 -4.73 -5.53 15.19
C MET A 98 -3.34 -5.80 14.60
N LYS A 99 -3.25 -6.12 13.31
CA LYS A 99 -1.96 -6.32 12.61
C LYS A 99 -1.17 -5.02 12.52
N ALA A 100 -1.81 -3.90 12.21
CA ALA A 100 -1.18 -2.59 12.15
C ALA A 100 -0.63 -2.17 13.52
N ASP A 101 -1.41 -2.36 14.58
CA ASP A 101 -0.99 -2.08 15.96
C ASP A 101 0.17 -2.98 16.38
N ALA A 102 0.12 -4.28 16.06
CA ALA A 102 1.22 -5.20 16.33
C ALA A 102 2.51 -4.78 15.61
N LEU A 103 2.42 -4.45 14.32
CA LEU A 103 3.55 -3.98 13.52
C LEU A 103 4.13 -2.66 14.08
N MET A 104 3.26 -1.72 14.45
CA MET A 104 3.66 -0.43 15.02
C MET A 104 4.34 -0.61 16.38
N ASN A 105 3.84 -1.49 17.23
CA ASN A 105 4.45 -1.81 18.51
C ASN A 105 5.80 -2.51 18.34
N GLU A 106 5.91 -3.43 17.39
CA GLU A 106 7.18 -4.07 17.05
C GLU A 106 8.22 -3.06 16.53
N ALA A 107 7.81 -2.19 15.60
CA ALA A 107 8.67 -1.12 15.09
C ALA A 107 9.15 -0.17 16.20
N LYS A 108 8.25 0.24 17.11
CA LYS A 108 8.61 1.06 18.28
C LYS A 108 9.57 0.32 19.22
N SER A 109 9.36 -0.98 19.44
CA SER A 109 10.25 -1.79 20.27
C SER A 109 11.64 -1.90 19.66
N ARG A 110 11.74 -2.17 18.35
CA ARG A 110 13.02 -2.22 17.64
C ARG A 110 13.73 -0.86 17.66
N ALA A 111 13.00 0.23 17.43
CA ALA A 111 13.57 1.58 17.50
C ALA A 111 14.14 1.89 18.89
N ARG A 112 13.43 1.52 19.97
CA ARG A 112 13.94 1.66 21.34
C ARG A 112 15.20 0.83 21.58
N SER A 113 15.22 -0.42 21.13
CA SER A 113 16.40 -1.29 21.25
C SER A 113 17.61 -0.69 20.53
N ILE A 114 17.43 -0.18 19.32
CA ILE A 114 18.51 0.46 18.55
C ILE A 114 19.04 1.70 19.26
N ILE A 115 18.16 2.55 19.80
CA ILE A 115 18.56 3.74 20.57
C ILE A 115 19.33 3.32 21.82
N GLU A 116 18.84 2.35 22.57
CA GLU A 116 19.50 1.85 23.78
C GLU A 116 20.88 1.24 23.47
N GLU A 117 20.99 0.46 22.40
CA GLU A 117 22.28 -0.07 21.93
C GLU A 117 23.25 1.04 21.51
N ALA A 118 22.76 2.07 20.82
CA ALA A 118 23.58 3.21 20.41
C ALA A 118 24.05 4.03 21.61
N GLU A 119 23.18 4.28 22.59
CA GLU A 119 23.52 4.95 23.84
C GLU A 119 24.55 4.17 24.65
N ASN A 120 24.39 2.84 24.74
CA ASN A 120 25.35 1.98 25.43
C ASN A 120 26.71 1.98 24.74
N LYS A 121 26.75 1.89 23.40
CA LYS A 121 28.00 2.00 22.63
C LYS A 121 28.66 3.36 22.83
N ALA A 122 27.90 4.44 22.79
CA ALA A 122 28.42 5.78 23.02
C ALA A 122 29.02 5.93 24.43
N ARG A 123 28.36 5.38 25.47
CA ARG A 123 28.92 5.35 26.83
C ARG A 123 30.24 4.60 26.91
N VAL A 124 30.29 3.40 26.34
CA VAL A 124 31.54 2.60 26.32
C VAL A 124 32.66 3.38 25.62
N ILE A 125 32.39 4.00 24.48
CA ILE A 125 33.40 4.82 23.78
C ILE A 125 33.87 5.99 24.64
N ILE A 126 32.97 6.69 25.34
CA ILE A 126 33.34 7.79 26.23
C ILE A 126 34.21 7.28 27.39
N ASP A 127 33.84 6.17 28.02
CA ASP A 127 34.61 5.58 29.11
C ASP A 127 36.02 5.16 28.63
N ASP A 128 36.12 4.52 27.46
CA ASP A 128 37.39 4.14 26.84
C ASP A 128 38.26 5.38 26.53
N MET A 129 37.65 6.44 25.98
CA MET A 129 38.34 7.70 25.70
C MET A 129 38.84 8.38 26.98
N GLU A 130 38.05 8.36 28.07
CA GLU A 130 38.50 8.90 29.36
C GLU A 130 39.74 8.16 29.89
N ASP A 131 39.76 6.83 29.74
CA ASP A 131 40.90 6.02 30.16
C ASP A 131 42.14 6.25 29.28
N GLU A 132 41.97 6.40 27.97
CA GLU A 132 43.06 6.81 27.07
C GLU A 132 43.63 8.18 27.43
N ILE A 133 42.77 9.17 27.71
CA ILE A 133 43.20 10.50 28.14
C ILE A 133 43.99 10.42 29.45
N ARG A 134 43.52 9.65 30.43
CA ARG A 134 44.25 9.44 31.70
C ARG A 134 45.62 8.81 31.48
N GLN A 135 45.71 7.81 30.61
CA GLN A 135 46.99 7.17 30.26
C GLN A 135 47.93 8.17 29.58
N LEU A 136 47.43 8.96 28.63
CA LEU A 136 48.22 9.97 27.93
C LEU A 136 48.73 11.06 28.88
N GLU A 137 47.89 11.52 29.82
CA GLU A 137 48.30 12.44 30.89
C GLU A 137 49.43 11.87 31.75
N GLN A 138 49.34 10.58 32.11
CA GLN A 138 50.38 9.91 32.89
C GLN A 138 51.71 9.86 32.13
N VAL A 139 51.68 9.52 30.84
CA VAL A 139 52.85 9.52 29.96
C VAL A 139 53.44 10.93 29.89
N PHE A 140 52.62 11.95 29.65
CA PHE A 140 53.07 13.34 29.57
C PHE A 140 53.75 13.80 30.87
N ARG A 141 53.18 13.49 32.04
CA ARG A 141 53.79 13.78 33.35
C ARG A 141 55.14 13.10 33.51
N SER A 142 55.26 11.84 33.10
CA SER A 142 56.54 11.11 33.17
C SER A 142 57.60 11.70 32.23
N LEU A 143 57.20 12.17 31.05
CA LEU A 143 58.09 12.81 30.09
C LEU A 143 58.57 14.17 30.61
N ASP A 144 57.71 14.95 31.25
CA ASP A 144 58.09 16.22 31.89
C ASP A 144 59.04 16.00 33.07
N ALA A 145 58.81 14.95 33.88
CA ALA A 145 59.75 14.53 34.92
C ALA A 145 61.12 14.13 34.34
N ASN A 146 61.14 13.38 33.24
CA ASN A 146 62.39 13.02 32.55
C ASN A 146 63.10 14.24 31.98
N LYS A 147 62.36 15.17 31.36
CA LYS A 147 62.87 16.45 30.84
C LYS A 147 63.51 17.27 31.96
N THR A 148 62.84 17.43 33.09
CA THR A 148 63.37 18.18 34.23
C THR A 148 64.62 17.52 34.83
N SER A 149 64.65 16.18 34.91
CA SER A 149 65.84 15.42 35.30
C SER A 149 67.01 15.66 34.34
N LEU A 150 66.81 15.51 33.02
CA LEU A 150 67.86 15.73 32.02
C LEU A 150 68.40 17.16 32.04
N ILE A 151 67.52 18.16 32.22
CA ILE A 151 67.95 19.57 32.37
C ILE A 151 68.79 19.73 33.63
N SER A 152 68.42 19.08 34.74
CA SER A 152 69.22 19.09 35.97
C SER A 152 70.58 18.44 35.76
N ASP A 153 70.63 17.27 35.11
CA ASP A 153 71.87 16.55 34.82
C ASP A 153 72.80 17.36 33.91
N LEU A 154 72.23 18.02 32.89
CA LEU A 154 72.97 18.95 32.02
C LEU A 154 73.52 20.15 32.80
N LYS A 155 72.74 20.74 33.71
CA LYS A 155 73.21 21.84 34.58
C LYS A 155 74.33 21.39 35.51
N LEU A 156 74.21 20.21 36.11
CA LEU A 156 75.26 19.62 36.95
C LEU A 156 76.53 19.35 36.15
N LEU A 157 76.42 18.75 34.97
CA LEU A 157 77.57 18.49 34.08
C LEU A 157 78.23 19.80 33.63
N ALA A 158 77.44 20.80 33.23
CA ALA A 158 77.95 22.12 32.85
C ALA A 158 78.65 22.79 34.04
N GLY A 159 78.08 22.71 35.24
CA GLY A 159 78.69 23.20 36.49
C GLY A 159 79.99 22.46 36.85
N ASP A 160 80.04 21.14 36.67
CA ASP A 160 81.23 20.33 36.87
C ASP A 160 82.34 20.69 35.87
N ILE A 161 81.99 20.90 34.60
CA ILE A 161 82.93 21.37 33.57
C ILE A 161 83.43 22.77 33.91
N LEU A 162 82.53 23.69 34.28
CA LEU A 162 82.89 25.05 34.66
C LEU A 162 83.80 25.05 35.90
N GLY A 163 83.46 24.26 36.92
CA GLY A 163 84.28 24.09 38.12
C GLY A 163 85.61 23.38 37.87
N LYS A 164 85.70 22.49 36.88
CA LYS A 164 86.97 21.93 36.40
C LYS A 164 87.79 22.99 35.67
N ILE A 165 87.18 23.86 34.87
CA ILE A 165 87.84 25.00 34.20
C ILE A 165 88.34 26.01 35.23
N GLU A 166 87.52 26.36 36.23
CA GLU A 166 87.88 27.28 37.32
C GLU A 166 89.00 26.72 38.20
N ARG A 167 88.97 25.42 38.54
CA ARG A 167 90.08 24.75 39.26
C ARG A 167 91.38 24.71 38.44
N HIS A 168 91.26 24.89 37.13
CA HIS A 168 92.36 25.02 36.22
C HIS A 168 92.68 26.49 35.89
N GLU A 169 92.14 27.48 36.60
CA GLU A 169 92.58 28.89 36.51
C GLU A 169 94.04 29.10 36.99
N ASP A 170 94.66 28.11 37.63
CA ASP A 170 96.13 28.01 37.78
C ASP A 170 96.78 27.33 36.55
N PHE A 171 96.33 27.66 35.32
CA PHE A 171 96.90 27.10 34.08
C PHE A 171 98.10 27.92 33.57
N PRO A 172 99.20 27.27 33.12
CA PRO A 172 100.27 27.93 32.36
C PRO A 172 99.76 28.69 31.13
N ALA A 173 100.42 29.80 30.82
CA ALA A 173 99.99 30.85 29.89
C ALA A 173 99.66 30.44 28.44
N GLU A 174 99.90 29.19 28.03
CA GLU A 174 99.73 28.73 26.63
C GLU A 174 98.28 28.42 26.23
N ILE A 175 97.39 28.07 27.17
CA ILE A 175 96.00 27.67 26.86
C ILE A 175 95.02 28.84 26.72
N LYS A 176 95.39 30.06 27.14
CA LYS A 176 94.59 31.29 26.89
C LYS A 176 94.27 31.49 25.40
N SER A 177 95.15 31.05 24.51
CA SER A 177 94.95 31.09 23.05
C SER A 177 93.82 30.14 22.58
N HIS A 178 93.67 28.99 23.24
CA HIS A 178 92.64 28.00 22.96
C HIS A 178 91.30 28.32 23.62
N ILE A 179 91.30 28.95 24.81
CA ILE A 179 90.07 29.49 25.44
C ILE A 179 89.48 30.61 24.57
N LYS A 180 90.31 31.47 23.97
CA LYS A 180 89.84 32.48 23.00
C LYS A 180 89.17 31.82 21.79
N LYS A 181 89.81 30.78 21.21
CA LYS A 181 89.22 29.99 20.11
C LYS A 181 87.94 29.24 20.52
N GLY A 182 87.87 28.72 21.75
CA GLY A 182 86.66 28.09 22.27
C GLY A 182 85.53 29.07 22.54
N LYS A 183 85.85 30.31 22.93
CA LYS A 183 84.89 31.42 23.10
C LYS A 183 84.41 31.96 21.75
N ASP A 184 85.27 31.94 20.74
CA ASP A 184 84.92 32.27 19.35
C ASP A 184 84.05 31.15 18.73
N LEU A 185 84.37 29.86 18.95
CA LEU A 185 83.51 28.73 18.56
C LEU A 185 82.18 28.70 19.33
N SER A 186 82.16 29.06 20.61
CA SER A 186 80.93 29.16 21.40
C SER A 186 80.04 30.31 20.93
N ARG A 187 80.63 31.38 20.37
CA ARG A 187 79.87 32.44 19.67
C ARG A 187 79.35 31.93 18.33
N GLU A 188 80.15 31.19 17.57
CA GLU A 188 79.73 30.57 16.31
C GLU A 188 78.62 29.50 16.48
N VAL A 189 78.61 28.74 17.57
CA VAL A 189 77.56 27.76 17.90
C VAL A 189 76.30 28.43 18.49
N ASN A 190 76.46 29.51 19.25
CA ASN A 190 75.32 30.30 19.77
C ASN A 190 74.66 31.13 18.66
N ASP A 191 75.43 31.61 17.69
CA ASP A 191 74.94 32.28 16.47
C ASP A 191 74.28 31.27 15.51
N ASN A 192 74.72 30.00 15.49
CA ASN A 192 74.05 28.90 14.77
C ASN A 192 72.83 28.29 15.50
N THR A 193 72.57 28.66 16.76
CA THR A 193 71.35 28.22 17.49
C THR A 193 70.29 29.34 17.58
N SER A 194 70.52 30.47 16.92
CA SER A 194 69.50 31.53 16.77
C SER A 194 68.70 31.35 15.48
N GLN A 195 68.03 30.21 15.34
CA GLN A 195 66.72 30.22 14.69
C GLN A 195 65.70 29.95 15.79
N PRO A 196 64.76 30.87 16.07
CA PRO A 196 63.62 30.53 16.88
C PRO A 196 62.92 29.36 16.18
N VAL A 197 62.80 28.23 16.88
CA VAL A 197 61.94 27.16 16.41
C VAL A 197 60.53 27.73 16.45
N ASP A 198 60.02 28.06 15.27
CA ASP A 198 58.71 28.67 15.09
C ASP A 198 57.65 27.61 15.38
N VAL A 199 57.15 27.62 16.62
CA VAL A 199 56.21 26.62 17.14
C VAL A 199 54.92 26.62 16.30
N GLU A 200 54.53 27.78 15.75
CA GLU A 200 53.42 27.91 14.80
C GLU A 200 53.66 27.06 13.52
N ARG A 201 54.88 27.02 13.00
CA ARG A 201 55.19 26.29 11.76
C ARG A 201 55.20 24.77 11.97
N ILE A 202 55.63 24.30 13.14
CA ILE A 202 55.60 22.87 13.49
C ILE A 202 54.17 22.38 13.76
N ILE A 203 53.32 23.22 14.35
CA ILE A 203 51.89 22.91 14.52
C ILE A 203 51.22 22.79 13.14
N VAL A 204 51.48 23.75 12.23
CA VAL A 204 50.95 23.70 10.87
C VAL A 204 51.48 22.50 10.07
N GLU A 205 52.78 22.15 10.18
CA GLU A 205 53.35 20.98 9.49
C GLU A 205 52.81 19.64 10.05
N ASN A 206 52.48 19.56 11.34
CA ASN A 206 51.85 18.37 11.93
C ASN A 206 50.35 18.29 11.64
N GLU A 207 49.64 19.42 11.59
CA GLU A 207 48.23 19.48 11.13
C GLU A 207 48.12 19.13 9.64
N HIS A 208 49.06 19.59 8.80
CA HIS A 208 49.12 19.21 7.38
C HIS A 208 49.45 17.73 7.18
N LYS A 209 50.38 17.17 7.97
CA LYS A 209 50.67 15.72 7.93
C LYS A 209 49.53 14.86 8.45
N ALA A 210 48.80 15.31 9.46
CA ALA A 210 47.60 14.62 9.95
C ALA A 210 46.46 14.68 8.91
N ALA A 211 46.30 15.82 8.23
CA ALA A 211 45.35 15.97 7.13
C ALA A 211 45.76 15.15 5.88
N GLU A 212 47.04 15.10 5.53
CA GLU A 212 47.56 14.27 4.44
C GLU A 212 47.50 12.77 4.75
N ALA A 213 47.71 12.36 6.01
CA ALA A 213 47.51 10.97 6.43
C ALA A 213 46.02 10.57 6.41
N SER A 214 45.11 11.44 6.87
CA SER A 214 43.66 11.19 6.77
C SER A 214 43.14 11.24 5.32
N ILE A 215 43.77 11.99 4.41
CA ILE A 215 43.40 12.00 2.98
C ILE A 215 44.01 10.79 2.25
N SER A 216 45.23 10.37 2.60
CA SER A 216 45.86 9.17 2.02
C SER A 216 45.14 7.88 2.44
N GLU A 217 44.62 7.81 3.66
CA GLU A 217 43.81 6.67 4.15
C GLU A 217 42.42 6.59 3.47
N MET A 218 41.89 7.71 2.95
CA MET A 218 40.65 7.72 2.15
C MET A 218 40.86 7.40 0.66
N VAL A 219 42.10 7.35 0.15
CA VAL A 219 42.40 7.14 -1.28
C VAL A 219 42.97 5.74 -1.58
N GLU A 220 43.40 4.97 -0.58
CA GLU A 220 43.97 3.62 -0.79
C GLU A 220 42.95 2.47 -0.84
N ASP A 221 41.65 2.74 -0.63
CA ASP A 221 40.59 1.72 -0.60
C ASP A 221 39.61 1.79 -1.79
N VAL A 222 40.13 2.04 -2.99
CA VAL A 222 39.40 1.77 -4.25
C VAL A 222 40.17 0.73 -5.05
N PRO A 223 39.65 -0.52 -5.19
CA PRO A 223 40.29 -1.52 -6.03
C PRO A 223 40.24 -1.11 -7.50
N GLU A 224 41.42 -1.24 -8.11
CA GLU A 224 41.77 -1.05 -9.51
C GLU A 224 41.05 -2.09 -10.40
N GLU A 225 40.04 -1.66 -11.18
CA GLU A 225 39.58 -2.44 -12.34
C GLU A 225 40.34 -2.02 -13.61
N THR A 226 40.95 -3.03 -14.20
CA THR A 226 41.85 -2.99 -15.36
C THR A 226 41.18 -2.57 -16.67
N GLU A 227 42.01 -1.88 -17.45
CA GLU A 227 41.90 -1.35 -18.81
C GLU A 227 40.98 -2.05 -19.84
N ALA A 228 40.34 -1.20 -20.66
CA ALA A 228 39.69 -1.54 -21.92
C ALA A 228 40.68 -1.99 -23.02
N PRO A 229 40.19 -2.48 -24.17
CA PRO A 229 40.23 -1.58 -25.33
C PRO A 229 39.00 -1.61 -26.26
N VAL A 230 38.93 -0.51 -27.01
CA VAL A 230 37.90 0.02 -27.91
C VAL A 230 37.58 -0.86 -29.13
N ALA A 231 36.30 -0.94 -29.52
CA ALA A 231 35.86 -0.98 -30.93
C ALA A 231 34.40 -0.51 -31.10
N GLU A 232 34.17 0.18 -32.21
CA GLU A 232 33.00 0.98 -32.61
C GLU A 232 31.68 0.19 -32.81
N ALA A 233 30.53 0.80 -32.50
CA ALA A 233 29.49 1.17 -33.49
C ALA A 233 28.10 1.45 -32.85
N GLN A 234 27.65 2.70 -33.03
CA GLN A 234 26.30 3.17 -33.39
C GLN A 234 25.06 2.89 -32.49
N VAL A 235 24.56 4.01 -31.93
CA VAL A 235 23.17 4.56 -31.98
C VAL A 235 22.01 3.70 -31.44
N GLU A 236 21.41 4.16 -30.32
CA GLU A 236 20.02 4.68 -30.13
C GLU A 236 19.49 4.43 -28.68
N LEU A 237 18.92 5.46 -28.06
CA LEU A 237 18.18 5.46 -26.78
C LEU A 237 16.66 5.28 -27.06
N PRO A 238 15.73 5.11 -26.08
CA PRO A 238 15.83 4.68 -24.67
C PRO A 238 14.65 3.73 -24.22
N ILE A 239 14.62 3.43 -22.91
CA ILE A 239 13.46 3.18 -22.01
C ILE A 239 13.25 1.74 -21.50
N GLU A 240 13.29 1.70 -20.16
CA GLU A 240 12.85 0.73 -19.15
C GLU A 240 11.83 -0.36 -19.55
N SER A 241 12.14 -1.59 -19.14
CA SER A 241 11.15 -2.63 -18.89
C SER A 241 11.37 -3.25 -17.50
N ALA A 242 10.33 -3.22 -16.67
CA ALA A 242 10.21 -4.00 -15.45
C ALA A 242 9.66 -5.41 -15.79
N PRO A 243 9.92 -6.45 -14.96
CA PRO A 243 9.81 -7.84 -15.35
C PRO A 243 8.40 -8.41 -15.23
N LYS A 244 8.12 -9.41 -16.09
CA LYS A 244 6.87 -10.18 -16.13
C LYS A 244 7.15 -11.59 -15.62
N VAL A 245 6.39 -12.01 -14.61
CA VAL A 245 6.35 -13.37 -14.06
C VAL A 245 5.45 -14.22 -14.96
N GLU A 246 5.95 -15.38 -15.38
CA GLU A 246 5.18 -16.42 -16.09
C GLU A 246 4.54 -17.38 -15.08
N GLU A 247 3.24 -17.63 -15.24
CA GLU A 247 2.60 -18.84 -14.73
C GLU A 247 1.57 -19.31 -15.77
N GLU A 248 1.75 -20.54 -16.25
CA GLU A 248 0.89 -21.21 -17.24
C GLU A 248 -0.42 -21.68 -16.60
N ILE A 249 -1.57 -21.38 -17.22
CA ILE A 249 -2.75 -22.25 -17.15
C ILE A 249 -3.38 -22.31 -18.54
N LYS A 250 -3.49 -23.54 -19.08
CA LYS A 250 -4.22 -23.87 -20.31
C LYS A 250 -5.66 -24.23 -19.95
N GLU A 251 -6.62 -23.67 -20.68
CA GLU A 251 -7.91 -24.34 -20.91
C GLU A 251 -8.48 -23.92 -22.27
N GLU A 252 -8.87 -24.93 -23.06
CA GLU A 252 -9.52 -24.83 -24.36
C GLU A 252 -11.01 -24.46 -24.20
N VAL A 253 -11.61 -23.82 -25.21
CA VAL A 253 -12.78 -24.30 -26.01
C VAL A 253 -13.16 -23.20 -27.05
N PRO A 254 -13.53 -23.54 -28.30
CA PRO A 254 -13.71 -22.59 -29.41
C PRO A 254 -15.18 -22.31 -29.76
N VAL A 255 -15.50 -21.15 -30.36
CA VAL A 255 -16.66 -21.01 -31.26
C VAL A 255 -16.39 -19.97 -32.36
N GLU A 256 -16.63 -20.39 -33.60
CA GLU A 256 -16.56 -19.68 -34.88
C GLU A 256 -17.69 -18.65 -35.13
N THR A 257 -17.32 -17.57 -35.85
CA THR A 257 -18.07 -16.84 -36.92
C THR A 257 -19.41 -16.17 -36.55
N VAL A 258 -19.74 -14.94 -36.98
CA VAL A 258 -19.93 -14.47 -38.37
C VAL A 258 -19.84 -12.93 -38.42
N SER A 259 -19.35 -12.45 -39.56
CA SER A 259 -19.22 -11.09 -40.09
C SER A 259 -20.48 -10.23 -40.17
N GLU A 260 -20.34 -8.90 -40.01
CA GLU A 260 -21.06 -7.93 -40.85
C GLU A 260 -20.29 -6.59 -40.94
N GLU A 261 -20.01 -6.17 -42.18
CA GLU A 261 -19.45 -4.87 -42.56
C GLU A 261 -20.55 -3.80 -42.58
N VAL A 262 -20.29 -2.60 -42.02
CA VAL A 262 -20.84 -1.34 -42.56
C VAL A 262 -19.81 -0.22 -42.41
N ASN A 263 -19.68 0.57 -43.49
CA ASN A 263 -18.63 1.53 -43.81
C ASN A 263 -19.02 2.99 -43.49
N SER A 264 -18.12 3.73 -42.81
CA SER A 264 -17.83 5.21 -42.91
C SER A 264 -18.87 6.29 -42.52
N PRO A 265 -18.49 7.58 -42.31
CA PRO A 265 -17.26 8.17 -41.77
C PRO A 265 -17.50 9.32 -40.73
N THR A 266 -16.36 9.80 -40.20
CA THR A 266 -16.04 10.96 -39.35
C THR A 266 -16.73 12.30 -39.66
N ALA A 267 -17.07 13.09 -38.62
CA ALA A 267 -17.11 14.57 -38.66
C ALA A 267 -17.06 15.20 -37.25
N GLU A 268 -16.41 16.36 -37.18
CA GLU A 268 -15.96 17.18 -36.04
C GLU A 268 -17.04 18.05 -35.35
N VAL A 269 -16.87 18.24 -34.04
CA VAL A 269 -16.89 19.47 -33.19
C VAL A 269 -17.88 20.63 -33.49
N GLU A 270 -18.74 20.98 -32.52
CA GLU A 270 -18.71 22.26 -31.72
C GLU A 270 -20.00 22.53 -30.91
N GLU A 271 -19.81 22.81 -29.60
CA GLU A 271 -20.39 23.85 -28.72
C GLU A 271 -21.91 24.20 -28.76
N LYS A 272 -22.65 24.52 -27.67
CA LYS A 272 -22.36 25.01 -26.31
C LYS A 272 -23.67 25.05 -25.48
N SER A 273 -23.50 25.21 -24.16
CA SER A 273 -24.36 25.89 -23.16
C SER A 273 -25.35 25.07 -22.33
N VAL A 274 -25.62 25.33 -21.04
CA VAL A 274 -25.00 26.07 -19.90
C VAL A 274 -25.90 25.72 -18.67
N THR A 275 -25.31 25.74 -17.47
CA THR A 275 -25.88 25.89 -16.10
C THR A 275 -26.52 24.74 -15.31
N ASP A 276 -25.70 24.39 -14.31
CA ASP A 276 -25.88 23.93 -12.93
C ASP A 276 -27.14 24.30 -12.12
N GLU A 277 -27.36 23.45 -11.11
CA GLU A 277 -28.44 23.34 -10.10
C GLU A 277 -28.74 24.60 -9.23
N PRO A 278 -29.81 24.54 -8.41
CA PRO A 278 -29.55 24.14 -7.01
C PRO A 278 -30.58 23.15 -6.41
N LYS A 279 -30.06 22.26 -5.55
CA LYS A 279 -30.77 21.36 -4.61
C LYS A 279 -31.53 22.10 -3.49
N LYS A 280 -32.71 21.59 -3.12
CA LYS A 280 -33.07 20.99 -1.80
C LYS A 280 -34.59 20.96 -1.58
N GLU A 281 -35.15 19.79 -1.26
CA GLU A 281 -35.87 19.47 0.00
C GLU A 281 -36.42 18.02 0.00
N PRO A 282 -36.62 17.40 1.17
CA PRO A 282 -36.78 15.96 1.32
C PRO A 282 -38.25 15.55 1.16
N LYS A 283 -38.50 14.40 0.52
CA LYS A 283 -39.81 13.74 0.59
C LYS A 283 -39.68 12.29 1.04
N GLU A 284 -40.48 12.02 2.05
CA GLU A 284 -40.77 10.77 2.72
C GLU A 284 -40.80 9.58 1.77
N SER A 285 -39.98 8.57 2.09
CA SER A 285 -40.00 7.26 1.46
C SER A 285 -41.23 6.48 1.94
N GLY A 286 -42.37 6.73 1.32
CA GLY A 286 -43.53 5.87 1.41
C GLY A 286 -43.31 4.62 0.55
N SER A 287 -43.39 3.45 1.18
CA SER A 287 -43.34 2.14 0.53
C SER A 287 -44.42 2.04 -0.55
N PHE A 288 -44.04 1.58 -1.74
CA PHE A 288 -44.91 1.38 -2.90
C PHE A 288 -46.08 0.39 -2.62
N PHE A 289 -45.99 -0.40 -1.55
CA PHE A 289 -46.99 -1.42 -1.20
C PHE A 289 -48.10 -0.94 -0.26
N ASP A 290 -48.04 0.26 0.32
CA ASP A 290 -49.09 0.78 1.22
C ASP A 290 -50.32 1.37 0.49
N GLN A 291 -50.39 1.29 -0.85
CA GLN A 291 -51.49 1.87 -1.65
C GLN A 291 -52.60 0.88 -2.04
N PHE A 292 -52.53 -0.36 -1.58
CA PHE A 292 -53.57 -1.37 -1.83
C PHE A 292 -53.95 -2.07 -0.52
N ASP A 293 -54.73 -1.39 0.32
CA ASP A 293 -55.60 -1.98 1.34
C ASP A 293 -56.84 -1.08 1.55
#